data_AF-G0ED09-F1
#
_entry.id   AF-G0ED09-F1
#
_cell.length_a   1.000
_cell.length_b   1.000
_cell.length_c   1.000
_cell.angle_alpha   90.00
_cell.angle_beta   90.00
_cell.angle_gamma   90.00
#
_symmetry.space_group_name_H-M   'P 1'
#
loop_
_entity.id
_entity.type
_entity.pdbx_description
1 polymer ?
#
loop_
_entity_poly.entity_id
_entity_poly.type
_entity_poly.pdbx_seq_one_letter_code
_entity_poly.pdbx_strand_id
1 'polypeptide(L)'
;MAWRDILSRVVQASVEKAASCEGEGCGALLVAAADAIYAPLAPVDAGSGELKRLASRLASIVVHSFVYNALPKGIDGVRAALEEVERITREKQAVEKAKEILGEVGVTLEPSPAEEPRHAVINSLRYYVEAYEEAMSTTRRRRKARPPSQQDAVRHIRRLLREIGRTDPFLAKMIANILRSVGLPA
;
A
#
# COMPACT_ATOMS: atom_id res chain seq x y z
N MET A 1 19.29 10.95 -7.72
CA MET A 1 18.34 12.04 -7.37
C MET A 1 17.05 11.90 -8.17
N ALA A 2 17.09 11.80 -9.51
CA ALA A 2 15.88 11.73 -10.36
C ALA A 2 14.84 10.66 -10.00
N TRP A 3 15.24 9.44 -9.60
CA TRP A 3 14.28 8.38 -9.27
C TRP A 3 13.45 8.66 -8.01
N ARG A 4 13.98 9.42 -7.04
CA ARG A 4 13.26 9.77 -5.80
C ARG A 4 12.12 10.73 -6.08
N ASP A 5 12.34 11.69 -6.96
CA ASP A 5 11.32 12.66 -7.35
C ASP A 5 10.17 11.97 -8.08
N ILE A 6 10.50 11.11 -9.05
CA ILE A 6 9.51 10.29 -9.76
C ILE A 6 8.75 9.40 -8.77
N LEU A 7 9.47 8.66 -7.92
CA LEU A 7 8.89 7.78 -6.92
C LEU A 7 7.96 8.54 -5.97
N SER A 8 8.34 9.72 -5.51
CA SER A 8 7.52 10.52 -4.61
C SER A 8 6.19 10.92 -5.24
N ARG A 9 6.18 11.29 -6.52
CA ARG A 9 4.96 11.62 -7.26
C ARG A 9 4.09 10.39 -7.50
N VAL A 10 4.70 9.24 -7.82
CA VAL A 10 3.98 7.96 -7.94
C VAL A 10 3.35 7.56 -6.62
N VAL A 11 4.06 7.70 -5.50
CA VAL A 11 3.52 7.43 -4.17
C VAL A 11 2.39 8.41 -3.84
N GLN A 12 2.54 9.69 -4.16
CA GLN A 12 1.47 10.67 -3.98
C GLN A 12 0.20 10.28 -4.74
N ALA A 13 0.29 10.04 -6.05
CA ALA A 13 -0.86 9.62 -6.86
C ALA A 13 -1.49 8.32 -6.34
N SER A 14 -0.65 7.36 -5.93
CA SER A 14 -1.10 6.09 -5.36
C SER A 14 -1.85 6.26 -4.04
N VAL A 15 -1.33 7.12 -3.15
CA VAL A 15 -1.94 7.43 -1.85
C VAL A 15 -3.24 8.19 -2.02
N GLU A 16 -3.29 9.18 -2.91
CA GLU A 16 -4.49 9.97 -3.21
C GLU A 16 -5.61 9.06 -3.72
N LYS A 17 -5.32 8.22 -4.73
CA LYS A 17 -6.29 7.27 -5.26
C LYS A 17 -6.73 6.23 -4.22
N ALA A 18 -5.79 5.71 -3.42
CA ALA A 18 -6.10 4.74 -2.38
C ALA A 18 -6.95 5.35 -1.25
N ALA A 19 -6.73 6.62 -0.91
CA ALA A 19 -7.51 7.34 0.09
C ALA A 19 -8.94 7.63 -0.39
N SER A 20 -9.13 7.90 -1.69
CA SER A 20 -10.45 8.16 -2.28
C SER A 20 -11.18 6.90 -2.76
N CYS A 21 -10.56 5.72 -2.66
CA CYS A 21 -11.15 4.50 -3.22
C CYS A 21 -12.25 3.94 -2.32
N GLU A 22 -13.46 3.87 -2.85
CA GLU A 22 -14.63 3.35 -2.16
C GLU A 22 -15.33 2.33 -3.07
N GLY A 23 -15.43 1.09 -2.62
CA GLY A 23 -16.17 0.03 -3.33
C GLY A 23 -15.30 -0.88 -4.21
N GLU A 24 -15.86 -1.30 -5.34
CA GLU A 24 -15.24 -2.25 -6.26
C GLU A 24 -14.04 -1.63 -7.00
N GLY A 25 -12.99 -2.42 -7.26
CA GLY A 25 -11.83 -1.96 -8.00
C GLY A 25 -10.67 -1.45 -7.16
N CYS A 26 -10.86 -1.32 -5.83
CA CYS A 26 -9.82 -0.87 -4.91
C CYS A 26 -8.69 -1.89 -4.75
N GLY A 27 -8.99 -3.19 -4.80
CA GLY A 27 -7.94 -4.22 -4.76
C GLY A 27 -7.02 -4.12 -5.98
N ALA A 28 -7.59 -3.97 -7.17
CA ALA A 28 -6.82 -3.76 -8.40
C ALA A 28 -5.94 -2.52 -8.34
N LEU A 29 -6.45 -1.44 -7.75
CA LEU A 29 -5.74 -0.18 -7.58
C LEU A 29 -4.51 -0.35 -6.65
N LEU A 30 -4.66 -1.09 -5.56
CA LEU A 30 -3.56 -1.34 -4.62
C LEU A 30 -2.44 -2.19 -5.25
N VAL A 31 -2.79 -3.18 -6.09
CA VAL A 31 -1.81 -3.96 -6.85
C VAL A 31 -1.11 -3.07 -7.90
N ALA A 32 -1.89 -2.27 -8.64
CA ALA A 32 -1.35 -1.35 -9.62
C ALA A 32 -0.39 -0.32 -9.01
N ALA A 33 -0.74 0.21 -7.83
CA ALA A 33 0.12 1.10 -7.07
C ALA A 33 1.46 0.41 -6.70
N ALA A 34 1.42 -0.85 -6.29
CA ALA A 34 2.65 -1.59 -5.96
C ALA A 34 3.58 -1.74 -7.18
N ASP A 35 3.02 -2.05 -8.36
CA ASP A 35 3.78 -2.17 -9.61
C ASP A 35 4.31 -0.82 -10.10
N ALA A 36 3.50 0.24 -9.99
CA ALA A 36 3.88 1.60 -10.35
C ALA A 36 5.00 2.12 -9.44
N ILE A 37 4.95 1.84 -8.14
CA ILE A 37 5.97 2.22 -7.16
C ILE A 37 7.32 1.55 -7.47
N TYR A 38 7.31 0.29 -7.93
CA TYR A 38 8.56 -0.40 -8.25
C TYR A 38 9.14 0.00 -9.62
N ALA A 39 8.31 0.48 -10.55
CA ALA A 39 8.75 0.91 -11.88
C ALA A 39 9.96 1.88 -11.89
N PRO A 40 10.00 2.99 -11.11
CA PRO A 40 11.17 3.88 -11.06
C PRO A 40 12.39 3.29 -10.35
N LEU A 41 12.21 2.18 -9.62
CA LEU A 41 13.27 1.50 -8.88
C LEU A 41 13.91 0.37 -9.69
N ALA A 42 13.14 -0.30 -10.55
CA ALA A 42 13.60 -1.46 -11.30
C ALA A 42 14.89 -1.23 -12.13
N PRO A 43 15.08 -0.09 -12.82
CA PRO A 43 16.31 0.16 -13.59
C PRO A 43 17.57 0.35 -12.73
N VAL A 44 17.40 0.70 -11.45
CA VAL A 44 18.50 0.97 -10.51
C VAL A 44 18.64 -0.11 -9.44
N ASP A 45 17.78 -1.13 -9.46
CA ASP A 45 17.90 -2.29 -8.58
C ASP A 45 19.04 -3.19 -9.08
N ALA A 46 20.16 -3.14 -8.39
CA ALA A 46 21.33 -3.98 -8.65
C ALA A 46 21.12 -5.46 -8.25
N GLY A 47 19.90 -5.86 -7.86
CA GLY A 47 19.57 -7.21 -7.44
C GLY A 47 19.86 -7.50 -5.96
N SER A 48 20.20 -6.47 -5.17
CA SER A 48 20.39 -6.59 -3.72
C SER A 48 19.07 -6.81 -2.97
N GLY A 49 17.94 -6.57 -3.63
CA GLY A 49 16.59 -6.69 -3.06
C GLY A 49 16.23 -5.56 -2.09
N GLU A 50 17.13 -4.60 -1.86
CA GLU A 50 16.87 -3.45 -0.98
C GLU A 50 15.79 -2.53 -1.57
N LEU A 51 15.80 -2.31 -2.88
CA LEU A 51 14.79 -1.48 -3.56
C LEU A 51 13.43 -2.18 -3.63
N LYS A 52 13.40 -3.50 -3.83
CA LYS A 52 12.17 -4.29 -3.65
C LYS A 52 11.60 -4.15 -2.24
N ARG A 53 12.44 -4.23 -1.20
CA ARG A 53 12.00 -4.01 0.20
C ARG A 53 11.49 -2.60 0.43
N LEU A 54 12.12 -1.60 -0.19
CA LEU A 54 11.64 -0.22 -0.16
C LEU A 54 10.26 -0.10 -0.82
N ALA A 55 10.10 -0.67 -2.02
CA ALA A 55 8.81 -0.72 -2.72
C ALA A 55 7.73 -1.44 -1.90
N SER A 56 8.05 -2.57 -1.26
CA SER A 56 7.13 -3.26 -0.35
C SER A 56 6.68 -2.37 0.81
N ARG A 57 7.59 -1.62 1.45
CA ARG A 57 7.24 -0.70 2.53
C ARG A 57 6.33 0.42 2.04
N LEU A 58 6.61 0.97 0.86
CA LEU A 58 5.79 2.03 0.25
C LEU A 58 4.42 1.50 -0.16
N ALA A 59 4.33 0.31 -0.75
CA ALA A 59 3.07 -0.36 -1.07
C ALA A 59 2.24 -0.61 0.19
N SER A 60 2.86 -1.06 1.29
CA SER A 60 2.18 -1.18 2.59
C SER A 60 1.69 0.16 3.12
N ILE A 61 2.42 1.27 2.92
CA ILE A 61 1.93 2.62 3.29
C ILE A 61 0.65 2.96 2.50
N VAL A 62 0.61 2.67 1.20
CA VAL A 62 -0.59 2.88 0.37
C VAL A 62 -1.77 2.05 0.90
N VAL A 63 -1.56 0.77 1.22
CA VAL A 63 -2.61 -0.07 1.81
C VAL A 63 -3.09 0.46 3.14
N HIS A 64 -2.20 0.84 4.05
CA HIS A 64 -2.61 1.38 5.35
C HIS A 64 -3.33 2.73 5.22
N SER A 65 -3.03 3.50 4.17
CA SER A 65 -3.76 4.73 3.84
C SER A 65 -5.18 4.43 3.36
N PHE A 66 -5.37 3.41 2.52
CA PHE A 66 -6.69 2.91 2.15
C PHE A 66 -7.46 2.41 3.39
N VAL A 67 -6.84 1.53 4.18
CA VAL A 67 -7.47 0.95 5.39
C VAL A 67 -7.85 2.03 6.41
N TYR A 68 -7.03 3.07 6.58
CA TYR A 68 -7.35 4.21 7.44
C TYR A 68 -8.69 4.87 7.07
N ASN A 69 -9.00 4.98 5.77
CA ASN A 69 -10.24 5.58 5.29
C ASN A 69 -11.40 4.58 5.18
N ALA A 70 -11.10 3.31 4.91
CA ALA A 70 -12.11 2.26 4.76
C ALA A 70 -12.66 1.78 6.11
N LEU A 71 -11.82 1.59 7.14
CA LEU A 71 -12.24 1.02 8.43
C LEU A 71 -13.40 1.76 9.12
N PRO A 72 -13.47 3.10 9.14
CA PRO A 72 -14.61 3.82 9.71
C PRO A 72 -15.97 3.47 9.07
N LYS A 73 -15.96 2.96 7.84
CA LYS A 73 -17.15 2.57 7.07
C LYS A 73 -17.48 1.08 7.22
N GLY A 74 -16.62 0.30 7.86
CA GLY A 74 -16.77 -1.14 8.07
C GLY A 74 -15.62 -1.95 7.48
N ILE A 75 -15.54 -3.23 7.89
CA ILE A 75 -14.50 -4.14 7.41
C ILE A 75 -14.74 -4.63 5.98
N ASP A 76 -15.98 -4.54 5.50
CA ASP A 76 -16.40 -5.16 4.23
C ASP A 76 -15.64 -4.58 3.03
N GLY A 77 -15.35 -3.27 3.03
CA GLY A 77 -14.52 -2.67 1.99
C GLY A 77 -13.07 -3.19 1.98
N VAL A 78 -12.51 -3.47 3.16
CA VAL A 78 -11.17 -4.05 3.30
C VAL A 78 -11.16 -5.52 2.88
N ARG A 79 -12.22 -6.27 3.22
CA ARG A 79 -12.41 -7.67 2.80
C ARG A 79 -12.58 -7.78 1.28
N ALA A 80 -13.45 -6.97 0.69
CA ALA A 80 -13.65 -6.94 -0.76
C ALA A 80 -12.34 -6.61 -1.50
N ALA A 81 -11.56 -5.65 -0.99
CA ALA A 81 -10.24 -5.35 -1.54
C ALA A 81 -9.29 -6.55 -1.43
N LEU A 82 -9.27 -7.27 -0.30
CA LEU A 82 -8.42 -8.47 -0.14
C LEU A 82 -8.78 -9.56 -1.15
N GLU A 83 -10.07 -9.90 -1.27
CA GLU A 83 -10.56 -10.91 -2.21
C GLU A 83 -10.20 -10.55 -3.66
N GLU A 84 -10.36 -9.26 -4.02
CA GLU A 84 -9.99 -8.77 -5.34
C GLU A 84 -8.47 -8.87 -5.59
N VAL A 85 -7.64 -8.47 -4.62
CA VAL A 85 -6.16 -8.59 -4.74
C VAL A 85 -5.75 -10.04 -4.92
N GLU A 86 -6.32 -10.97 -4.16
CA GLU A 86 -5.99 -12.39 -4.25
C GLU A 86 -6.37 -12.98 -5.61
N ARG A 87 -7.49 -12.55 -6.20
CA ARG A 87 -7.88 -12.91 -7.57
C ARG A 87 -6.91 -12.34 -8.60
N ILE A 88 -6.63 -11.03 -8.54
CA ILE A 88 -5.79 -10.32 -9.52
C ILE A 88 -4.36 -10.83 -9.53
N THR A 89 -3.82 -11.13 -8.35
CA THR A 89 -2.45 -11.63 -8.23
C THR A 89 -2.29 -12.98 -8.93
N ARG A 90 -3.34 -13.83 -8.94
CA ARG A 90 -3.36 -15.08 -9.70
C ARG A 90 -3.48 -14.87 -11.21
N GLU A 91 -4.26 -13.87 -11.63
CA GLU A 91 -4.58 -13.61 -13.04
C GLU A 91 -3.59 -12.67 -13.74
N LYS A 92 -2.63 -12.08 -13.00
CA LYS A 92 -1.66 -11.07 -13.49
C LYS A 92 -2.30 -9.82 -14.12
N GLN A 93 -3.54 -9.49 -13.75
CA GLN A 93 -4.32 -8.37 -14.29
C GLN A 93 -4.16 -7.09 -13.45
N ALA A 94 -3.05 -6.37 -13.59
CA ALA A 94 -2.90 -5.03 -12.98
C ALA A 94 -2.12 -4.02 -13.84
N VAL A 95 -1.63 -4.44 -15.00
CA VAL A 95 -0.68 -3.67 -15.82
C VAL A 95 -1.32 -2.38 -16.34
N GLU A 96 -2.56 -2.42 -16.84
CA GLU A 96 -3.21 -1.24 -17.41
C GLU A 96 -3.49 -0.16 -16.37
N LYS A 97 -4.01 -0.51 -15.19
CA LYS A 97 -4.18 0.43 -14.07
C LYS A 97 -2.85 1.00 -13.57
N ALA A 98 -1.77 0.22 -13.63
CA ALA A 98 -0.44 0.71 -13.26
C ALA A 98 0.09 1.74 -14.27
N LYS A 99 -0.18 1.55 -15.58
CA LYS A 99 0.12 2.54 -16.62
C LYS A 99 -0.66 3.83 -16.41
N GLU A 100 -1.92 3.76 -16.01
CA GLU A 100 -2.72 4.96 -15.69
C GLU A 100 -2.05 5.80 -14.58
N ILE A 101 -1.62 5.16 -13.48
CA ILE A 101 -0.90 5.85 -12.38
C ILE A 101 0.39 6.50 -12.89
N LEU A 102 1.18 5.80 -13.71
CA LEU A 102 2.44 6.33 -14.25
C LEU A 102 2.20 7.47 -15.26
N GLY A 103 1.15 7.35 -16.08
CA GLY A 103 0.74 8.36 -17.06
C GLY A 103 0.30 9.67 -16.41
N GLU A 104 -0.48 9.63 -15.33
CA GLU A 104 -0.90 10.81 -14.57
C GLU A 104 0.29 11.59 -13.97
N VAL A 105 1.36 10.87 -13.62
CA VAL A 105 2.58 11.46 -13.08
C VAL A 105 3.49 12.03 -14.19
N GLY A 106 3.10 11.87 -15.47
CA GLY A 106 3.85 12.33 -16.64
C GLY A 106 5.09 11.49 -16.92
N VAL A 107 5.06 10.20 -16.58
CA VAL A 107 6.22 9.32 -16.62
C VAL A 107 5.98 8.18 -17.60
N THR A 108 6.86 8.05 -18.60
CA THR A 108 6.82 6.99 -19.62
C THR A 108 7.62 5.76 -19.15
N LEU A 109 7.31 5.26 -17.95
CA LEU A 109 7.88 4.00 -17.44
C LEU A 109 6.87 2.88 -17.66
N GLU A 110 7.37 1.69 -17.97
CA GLU A 110 6.55 0.47 -17.95
C GLU A 110 6.34 0.01 -16.50
N PRO A 111 5.12 -0.44 -16.14
CA PRO A 111 4.89 -1.09 -14.86
C PRO A 111 5.84 -2.26 -14.66
N SER A 112 6.44 -2.35 -13.48
CA SER A 112 7.36 -3.44 -13.15
C SER A 112 6.70 -4.36 -12.13
N PRO A 113 6.08 -5.47 -12.56
CA PRO A 113 5.43 -6.39 -11.64
C PRO A 113 6.49 -7.09 -10.80
N ALA A 114 6.48 -6.82 -9.50
CA ALA A 114 7.35 -7.48 -8.53
C ALA A 114 6.51 -8.22 -7.48
N GLU A 115 6.90 -9.46 -7.16
CA GLU A 115 6.17 -10.29 -6.20
C GLU A 115 6.21 -9.69 -4.80
N GLU A 116 7.35 -9.15 -4.37
CA GLU A 116 7.53 -8.67 -3.01
C GLU A 116 6.63 -7.47 -2.65
N PRO A 117 6.46 -6.44 -3.51
CA PRO A 117 5.49 -5.37 -3.27
C PRO A 117 4.04 -5.86 -3.29
N ARG A 118 3.68 -6.76 -4.20
CA ARG A 118 2.32 -7.33 -4.28
C ARG A 118 1.98 -8.19 -3.06
N HIS A 119 2.92 -9.02 -2.59
CA HIS A 119 2.77 -9.78 -1.35
C HIS A 119 2.66 -8.85 -0.14
N ALA A 120 3.36 -7.72 -0.13
CA ALA A 120 3.20 -6.72 0.92
C ALA A 120 1.76 -6.16 0.96
N VAL A 121 1.13 -5.94 -0.21
CA VAL A 121 -0.27 -5.53 -0.29
C VAL A 121 -1.20 -6.59 0.33
N ILE A 122 -1.08 -7.85 -0.12
CA ILE A 122 -1.90 -8.97 0.36
C ILE A 122 -1.76 -9.12 1.88
N ASN A 123 -0.53 -9.22 2.37
CA ASN A 123 -0.25 -9.45 3.79
C ASN A 123 -0.76 -8.28 4.66
N SER A 124 -0.68 -7.05 4.14
CA SER A 124 -1.17 -5.87 4.85
C SER A 124 -2.69 -5.87 4.97
N LEU A 125 -3.44 -6.24 3.92
CA LEU A 125 -4.90 -6.35 3.98
C LEU A 125 -5.35 -7.55 4.82
N ARG A 126 -4.73 -8.71 4.61
CA ARG A 126 -5.02 -9.95 5.34
C ARG A 126 -4.91 -9.77 6.85
N TYR A 127 -3.89 -9.03 7.32
CA TYR A 127 -3.74 -8.68 8.73
C TYR A 127 -5.01 -8.06 9.35
N TYR A 128 -5.67 -7.14 8.66
CA TYR A 128 -6.88 -6.49 9.18
C TYR A 128 -8.09 -7.41 9.15
N VAL A 129 -8.26 -8.17 8.07
CA VAL A 129 -9.40 -9.10 7.91
C VAL A 129 -9.31 -10.22 8.95
N GLU A 130 -8.15 -10.86 9.09
CA GLU A 130 -7.92 -11.90 10.09
C GLU A 130 -8.14 -11.34 11.51
N ALA A 131 -7.53 -10.19 11.85
CA ALA A 131 -7.71 -9.58 13.17
C ALA A 131 -9.18 -9.30 13.51
N TYR A 132 -9.98 -8.91 12.52
CA TYR A 132 -11.42 -8.71 12.69
C TYR A 132 -12.15 -10.04 12.93
N GLU A 133 -11.87 -11.06 12.14
CA GLU A 133 -12.48 -12.39 12.27
C GLU A 133 -12.12 -13.05 13.60
N GLU A 134 -10.88 -12.87 14.07
CA GLU A 134 -10.46 -13.32 15.39
C GLU A 134 -11.23 -12.63 16.53
N ALA A 135 -11.54 -11.34 16.38
CA ALA A 135 -12.30 -10.58 17.36
C ALA A 135 -13.79 -10.96 17.36
N MET A 136 -14.34 -11.37 16.22
CA MET A 136 -15.75 -11.79 16.08
C MET A 136 -15.98 -13.27 16.46
N SER A 137 -14.91 -14.07 16.56
CA SER A 137 -14.97 -15.48 16.96
C SER A 137 -15.49 -15.64 18.40
N THR A 138 -16.55 -16.44 18.57
CA THR A 138 -17.22 -16.70 19.85
C THR A 138 -16.48 -17.68 20.78
N THR A 139 -15.28 -18.11 20.41
CA THR A 139 -14.57 -19.17 21.14
C THR A 139 -14.00 -18.63 22.46
N ARG A 140 -14.42 -19.22 23.59
CA ARG A 140 -14.15 -18.81 24.98
C ARG A 140 -12.68 -18.50 25.33
N ARG A 141 -11.69 -18.95 24.55
CA ARG A 141 -10.26 -18.75 24.81
C ARG A 141 -9.68 -17.41 24.32
N ARG A 142 -10.42 -16.60 23.55
CA ARG A 142 -9.91 -15.38 22.88
C ARG A 142 -10.54 -14.05 23.34
N ARG A 143 -10.99 -13.95 24.60
CA ARG A 143 -11.63 -12.75 25.20
C ARG A 143 -10.81 -11.44 25.21
N LYS A 144 -9.70 -11.34 24.48
CA LYS A 144 -8.85 -10.14 24.39
C LYS A 144 -8.61 -9.63 22.97
N ALA A 145 -9.10 -10.31 21.93
CA ALA A 145 -8.95 -9.81 20.56
C ALA A 145 -9.89 -8.60 20.37
N ARG A 146 -9.32 -7.42 20.10
CA ARG A 146 -10.07 -6.22 19.76
C ARG A 146 -10.19 -6.13 18.24
N PRO A 147 -11.32 -5.66 17.68
CA PRO A 147 -11.42 -5.44 16.25
C PRO A 147 -10.39 -4.37 15.82
N PRO A 148 -9.80 -4.49 14.61
CA PRO A 148 -8.85 -3.51 14.12
C PRO A 148 -9.47 -2.11 14.10
N SER A 149 -8.64 -1.11 14.38
CA SER A 149 -9.05 0.29 14.41
C SER A 149 -8.23 1.12 13.45
N GLN A 150 -8.74 2.30 13.10
CA GLN A 150 -8.01 3.30 12.33
C GLN A 150 -6.64 3.66 12.95
N GLN A 151 -6.53 3.61 14.28
CA GLN A 151 -5.27 3.85 14.99
C GLN A 151 -4.20 2.78 14.70
N ASP A 152 -4.61 1.55 14.38
CA ASP A 152 -3.67 0.49 14.02
C ASP A 152 -3.02 0.80 12.67
N ALA A 153 -3.79 1.28 11.69
CA ALA A 153 -3.26 1.78 10.42
C ALA A 153 -2.25 2.93 10.62
N VAL A 154 -2.56 3.89 11.50
CA VAL A 154 -1.63 4.98 11.85
C VAL A 154 -0.32 4.44 12.42
N ARG A 155 -0.38 3.47 13.33
CA ARG A 155 0.82 2.86 13.93
C ARG A 155 1.68 2.17 12.87
N HIS A 156 1.05 1.49 11.92
CA HIS A 156 1.77 0.84 10.82
C HIS A 156 2.42 1.86 9.88
N ILE A 157 1.72 2.92 9.48
CA ILE A 157 2.29 4.00 8.65
C ILE A 157 3.52 4.60 9.33
N ARG A 158 3.39 5.00 10.61
CA ARG A 158 4.52 5.55 11.38
C ARG A 158 5.67 4.58 11.56
N ARG A 159 5.40 3.28 11.72
CA ARG A 159 6.44 2.26 11.77
C ARG A 159 7.19 2.19 10.44
N LEU A 160 6.47 2.14 9.32
CA LEU A 160 7.06 2.06 7.98
C LEU A 160 7.86 3.32 7.65
N LEU A 161 7.37 4.52 7.99
CA LEU A 161 8.13 5.77 7.82
C LEU A 161 9.44 5.76 8.62
N ARG A 162 9.45 5.21 9.85
CA ARG A 162 10.69 5.05 10.62
C ARG A 162 11.64 4.03 9.99
N GLU A 163 11.12 2.92 9.46
CA GLU A 163 11.93 1.93 8.77
C GLU A 163 12.55 2.48 7.48
N ILE A 164 11.78 3.23 6.68
CA ILE A 164 12.29 3.94 5.51
C ILE A 164 13.32 4.98 5.97
N GLY A 165 13.05 5.73 7.02
CA GLY A 165 13.95 6.78 7.51
C GLY A 165 15.31 6.26 8.03
N ARG A 166 15.40 4.99 8.42
CA ARG A 166 16.69 4.35 8.75
C ARG A 166 17.54 4.08 7.51
N THR A 167 16.92 3.91 6.35
CA THR A 167 17.59 3.61 5.07
C THR A 167 17.77 4.87 4.22
N ASP A 168 16.73 5.69 4.16
CA ASP A 168 16.67 6.94 3.40
C ASP A 168 15.84 8.00 4.17
N PRO A 169 16.49 8.83 5.02
CA PRO A 169 15.83 9.87 5.81
C PRO A 169 15.13 10.92 4.94
N PHE A 170 15.69 11.24 3.77
CA PHE A 170 15.13 12.25 2.88
C PHE A 170 13.84 11.77 2.26
N LEU A 171 13.82 10.54 1.74
CA LEU A 171 12.62 9.93 1.20
C LEU A 171 11.53 9.81 2.27
N ALA A 172 11.87 9.36 3.49
CA ALA A 172 10.90 9.27 4.58
C ALA A 172 10.23 10.63 4.88
N LYS A 173 11.00 11.72 4.90
CA LYS A 173 10.47 13.08 5.08
C LYS A 173 9.55 13.51 3.93
N MET A 174 9.89 13.17 2.68
CA MET A 174 9.05 13.45 1.51
C MET A 174 7.72 12.69 1.61
N ILE A 175 7.74 11.40 1.90
CA ILE A 175 6.51 10.59 2.06
C ILE A 175 5.66 11.09 3.23
N ALA A 176 6.28 11.48 4.35
CA ALA A 176 5.57 12.08 5.48
C ALA A 176 4.89 13.42 5.12
N ASN A 177 5.47 14.21 4.21
CA ASN A 177 4.84 15.42 3.71
C ASN A 177 3.65 15.10 2.79
N ILE A 178 3.81 14.12 1.90
CA ILE A 178 2.74 13.64 1.00
C ILE A 178 1.54 13.14 1.81
N LEU A 179 1.77 12.30 2.83
CA LEU A 179 0.68 11.81 3.68
C LEU A 179 -0.06 12.98 4.34
N ARG A 180 0.67 13.97 4.88
CA ARG A 180 0.06 15.16 5.49
C ARG A 180 -0.73 16.01 4.51
N SER A 181 -0.26 16.18 3.26
CA SER A 181 -0.99 16.96 2.25
C SER A 181 -2.29 16.29 1.81
N VAL A 182 -2.38 14.96 1.91
CA VAL A 182 -3.58 14.18 1.62
C VAL A 182 -4.48 14.03 2.86
N GLY A 183 -4.13 14.64 3.99
CA GLY A 183 -4.89 14.56 5.25
C GLY A 183 -4.71 13.25 6.01
N LEU A 184 -3.68 12.47 5.68
CA LEU A 184 -3.32 11.22 6.32
C LEU A 184 -2.29 11.41 7.43
N PRO A 185 -2.27 10.52 8.44
CA PRO A 185 -1.31 10.61 9.52
C PRO A 185 0.10 10.21 9.05
N ALA A 186 1.09 10.99 9.49
CA ALA A 186 2.51 10.73 9.31
C ALA A 186 3.24 10.56 10.66
#